data_AF-A0A445ESU1-F1
#
_entry.id   AF-A0A445ESU1-F1
#
_cell.length_a   1.000
_cell.length_b   1.000
_cell.length_c   1.000
_cell.angle_alpha   90.00
_cell.angle_beta   90.00
_cell.angle_gamma   90.00
#
_symmetry.space_group_name_H-M   'P 1'
#
loop_
_entity.id
_entity.type
_entity.pdbx_description
1 polymer ?
#
loop_
_entity_poly.entity_id
_entity_poly.type
_entity_poly.pdbx_seq_one_letter_code
_entity_poly.pdbx_strand_id
1 'polypeptide(L)'
;METEEEELGEESPNEEDGEQNGSAEHVVFGRAQILEMEFANPDEACRFYEQYSRAKGFAMRQGKKLKNRKGEIVRYTYLCNREGFRDRKWLEMQDRKREHKVVTRCGCQAEMKIKQKAESNNWYVSRFVDEHNHDLLPAKFVSYLPAYRKISDVDRAHMESLRQVGISIPKIYESIAAQAGVLT
;
A
#
# COMPACT_ATOMS: atom_id res chain seq x y z
N MET A 1 -60.55 2.04 0.15
CA MET A 1 -60.44 0.78 0.90
C MET A 1 -59.21 0.09 0.34
N GLU A 2 -58.02 0.46 0.80
CA GLU A 2 -57.45 0.06 2.12
C GLU A 2 -57.44 -1.47 2.20
N THR A 3 -56.27 -2.10 2.17
CA THR A 3 -55.50 -2.32 3.40
C THR A 3 -54.01 -2.55 3.12
N GLU A 4 -53.22 -2.03 4.07
CA GLU A 4 -51.79 -2.26 4.36
C GLU A 4 -51.56 -3.72 4.81
N GLU A 5 -50.35 -4.27 4.70
CA GLU A 5 -49.39 -4.62 5.80
C GLU A 5 -48.53 -5.78 5.23
N GLU A 6 -47.27 -6.09 5.55
CA GLU A 6 -46.29 -5.65 6.54
C GLU A 6 -44.90 -6.20 6.12
N GLU A 7 -43.84 -5.60 6.64
CA GLU A 7 -42.43 -6.01 6.50
C GLU A 7 -42.10 -7.32 7.21
N LEU A 8 -41.08 -8.03 6.73
CA LEU A 8 -40.18 -8.82 7.58
C LEU A 8 -38.76 -8.73 7.03
N GLY A 9 -37.89 -8.06 7.79
CA GLY A 9 -36.47 -7.89 7.51
C GLY A 9 -35.68 -9.17 7.74
N GLU A 10 -34.71 -9.42 6.86
CA GLU A 10 -33.67 -10.41 7.08
C GLU A 10 -32.38 -9.67 7.49
N GLU A 11 -32.07 -9.78 8.78
CA GLU A 11 -30.83 -9.32 9.39
C GLU A 11 -29.65 -10.09 8.77
N SER A 12 -28.75 -9.38 8.11
CA SER A 12 -27.48 -9.96 7.64
C SER A 12 -26.47 -10.00 8.80
N PRO A 13 -25.68 -11.08 8.95
CA PRO A 13 -24.75 -11.23 10.06
C PRO A 13 -23.65 -10.17 10.05
N ASN A 14 -23.44 -9.51 11.19
CA ASN A 14 -22.27 -8.69 11.45
C ASN A 14 -21.02 -9.57 11.39
N GLU A 15 -20.21 -9.41 10.34
CA GLU A 15 -18.82 -9.83 10.39
C GLU A 15 -18.05 -8.76 11.15
N GLU A 16 -17.64 -9.08 12.38
CA GLU A 16 -16.79 -8.23 13.21
C GLU A 16 -15.35 -8.26 12.67
N ASP A 17 -14.96 -7.28 11.86
CA ASP A 17 -13.56 -6.99 11.55
C ASP A 17 -12.89 -6.33 12.77
N GLY A 18 -12.49 -7.21 13.70
CA GLY A 18 -11.65 -6.87 14.83
C GLY A 18 -10.34 -6.21 14.37
N GLU A 19 -10.19 -4.95 14.74
CA GLU A 19 -8.98 -4.16 14.62
C GLU A 19 -7.88 -4.78 15.51
N GLN A 20 -7.19 -5.78 14.99
CA GLN A 20 -6.00 -6.33 15.65
C GLN A 20 -4.84 -5.36 15.46
N ASN A 21 -4.78 -4.38 16.35
CA ASN A 21 -3.53 -3.74 16.76
C ASN A 21 -2.66 -4.76 17.50
N GLY A 22 -2.24 -5.82 16.80
CA GLY A 22 -1.15 -6.66 17.23
C GLY A 22 0.15 -5.92 16.95
N SER A 23 0.87 -5.53 17.99
CA SER A 23 2.31 -5.26 17.89
C SER A 23 2.98 -6.55 17.40
N ALA A 24 2.98 -6.78 16.09
CA ALA A 24 3.62 -7.92 15.48
C ALA A 24 5.09 -7.90 15.90
N GLU A 25 5.51 -8.94 16.61
CA GLU A 25 6.91 -9.19 16.89
C GLU A 25 7.71 -9.01 15.60
N HIS A 26 8.79 -8.23 15.67
CA HIS A 26 9.58 -7.86 14.50
C HIS A 26 10.37 -9.09 14.03
N VAL A 27 9.72 -9.97 13.27
CA VAL A 27 10.38 -11.10 12.63
C VAL A 27 11.16 -10.56 11.43
N VAL A 28 12.44 -10.29 11.64
CA VAL A 28 13.36 -9.93 10.54
C VAL A 28 13.72 -11.22 9.81
N PHE A 29 13.05 -11.47 8.69
CA PHE A 29 13.43 -12.56 7.80
C PHE A 29 14.80 -12.27 7.16
N GLY A 30 15.70 -13.24 7.23
CA GLY A 30 16.98 -13.19 6.54
C GLY A 30 16.83 -13.36 5.02
N ARG A 31 17.80 -12.86 4.25
CA ARG A 31 17.81 -12.98 2.78
C ARG A 31 17.59 -14.41 2.27
N ALA A 32 18.22 -15.40 2.91
CA ALA A 32 18.08 -16.81 2.53
C ALA A 32 16.63 -17.30 2.70
N GLN A 33 16.01 -17.01 3.85
CA GLN A 33 14.62 -17.37 4.13
C GLN A 33 13.66 -16.74 3.12
N ILE A 34 13.86 -15.46 2.78
CA ILE A 34 13.01 -14.77 1.80
C ILE A 34 13.14 -15.40 0.41
N LEU A 35 14.34 -15.84 0.01
CA LEU A 35 14.54 -16.51 -1.29
C LEU A 35 13.88 -17.89 -1.37
N GLU A 36 13.62 -18.53 -0.23
CA GLU A 36 12.92 -19.81 -0.15
C GLU A 36 11.39 -19.66 -0.09
N MET A 37 10.87 -18.43 -0.02
CA MET A 37 9.43 -18.20 0.07
C MET A 37 8.69 -18.49 -1.23
N GLU A 38 7.50 -19.06 -1.04
CA GLU A 38 6.52 -19.31 -2.07
C GLU A 38 5.16 -18.76 -1.67
N PHE A 39 4.38 -18.36 -2.67
CA PHE A 39 3.07 -17.73 -2.51
C PHE A 39 2.08 -18.40 -3.47
N ALA A 40 0.83 -18.54 -3.04
CA ALA A 40 -0.20 -19.12 -3.91
C ALA A 40 -0.56 -18.16 -5.05
N ASN A 41 -0.46 -16.85 -4.81
CA ASN A 41 -0.79 -15.81 -5.77
C ASN A 41 0.11 -14.56 -5.60
N PRO A 42 0.15 -13.64 -6.59
CA PRO A 42 0.93 -12.41 -6.51
C PRO A 42 0.50 -11.43 -5.43
N ASP A 43 -0.76 -11.50 -4.98
CA ASP A 43 -1.30 -10.58 -3.97
C ASP A 43 -0.75 -10.91 -2.58
N GLU A 44 -0.61 -12.18 -2.25
CA GLU A 44 0.10 -12.63 -1.04
C GLU A 44 1.56 -12.15 -1.01
N ALA A 45 2.28 -12.30 -2.11
CA ALA A 45 3.65 -11.79 -2.23
C ALA A 45 3.72 -10.26 -2.10
N CYS A 46 2.73 -9.55 -2.65
CA CYS A 46 2.60 -8.11 -2.53
C CYS A 46 2.41 -7.70 -1.06
N ARG A 47 1.47 -8.35 -0.35
CA ARG A 47 1.20 -8.11 1.08
C ARG A 47 2.42 -8.41 1.94
N PHE A 48 3.09 -9.54 1.68
CA PHE A 48 4.32 -9.89 2.35
C PHE A 48 5.38 -8.79 2.21
N TYR A 49 5.63 -8.30 0.98
CA TYR A 49 6.65 -7.28 0.78
C TYR A 49 6.21 -5.89 1.28
N GLU A 50 4.91 -5.59 1.30
CA GLU A 50 4.36 -4.40 1.94
C GLU A 50 4.63 -4.41 3.45
N GLN A 51 4.40 -5.55 4.11
CA GLN A 51 4.69 -5.74 5.54
C GLN A 51 6.20 -5.71 5.82
N TYR A 52 6.99 -6.41 5.01
CA TYR A 52 8.45 -6.40 5.11
C TYR A 52 9.01 -4.97 5.00
N SER A 53 8.60 -4.23 3.96
CA SER A 53 9.06 -2.86 3.74
C SER A 53 8.64 -1.93 4.89
N ARG A 54 7.41 -2.09 5.39
CA ARG A 54 6.91 -1.34 6.55
C ARG A 54 7.76 -1.61 7.80
N ALA A 55 8.00 -2.88 8.11
CA ALA A 55 8.84 -3.28 9.25
C ALA A 55 10.30 -2.82 9.11
N LYS A 56 10.81 -2.79 7.88
CA LYS A 56 12.19 -2.38 7.57
C LYS A 56 12.38 -0.86 7.53
N GLY A 57 11.32 -0.09 7.33
CA GLY A 57 11.37 1.38 7.36
C GLY A 57 11.38 2.06 5.99
N PHE A 58 10.88 1.41 4.95
CA PHE A 58 10.67 2.04 3.63
C PHE A 58 9.29 1.73 3.10
N ALA A 59 8.86 2.42 2.05
CA ALA A 59 7.65 2.07 1.34
C ALA A 59 8.00 1.25 0.10
N MET A 60 7.28 0.16 -0.15
CA MET A 60 7.39 -0.54 -1.43
C MET A 60 6.58 0.15 -2.54
N ARG A 61 6.94 -0.14 -3.79
CA ARG A 61 6.15 0.20 -4.99
C ARG A 61 6.14 -0.99 -5.94
N GLN A 62 5.04 -1.21 -6.63
CA GLN A 62 5.02 -2.18 -7.72
C GLN A 62 5.81 -1.63 -8.91
N GLY A 63 6.76 -2.42 -9.39
CA GLY A 63 7.56 -2.18 -10.57
C GLY A 63 6.94 -2.78 -11.85
N LYS A 64 7.80 -3.19 -12.77
CA LYS A 64 7.38 -3.76 -14.06
C LYS A 64 6.80 -5.18 -13.86
N LYS A 65 5.74 -5.48 -14.60
CA LYS A 65 5.21 -6.83 -14.79
C LYS A 65 5.76 -7.39 -16.10
N LEU A 66 6.22 -8.64 -16.11
CA LEU A 66 6.62 -9.31 -17.35
C LEU A 66 5.51 -10.24 -17.80
N LYS A 67 5.15 -10.16 -19.08
CA LYS A 67 4.18 -11.06 -19.71
C LYS A 67 4.89 -12.06 -20.62
N ASN A 68 4.35 -13.27 -20.71
CA ASN A 68 4.79 -14.26 -21.71
C ASN A 68 4.18 -13.95 -23.09
N ARG A 69 4.48 -14.80 -24.09
CA ARG A 69 3.93 -14.66 -25.45
C ARG A 69 2.39 -14.80 -25.52
N LYS A 70 1.78 -15.47 -24.55
CA LYS A 70 0.32 -15.64 -24.43
C LYS A 70 -0.35 -14.45 -23.74
N GLY A 71 0.42 -13.47 -23.25
CA GLY A 71 -0.09 -12.29 -22.54
C GLY A 71 -0.29 -12.49 -21.03
N GLU A 72 0.00 -13.68 -20.50
CA GLU A 72 -0.10 -13.99 -19.08
C GLU A 72 1.08 -13.38 -18.33
N ILE A 73 0.82 -12.84 -17.14
CA ILE A 73 1.89 -12.26 -16.31
C ILE A 73 2.67 -13.42 -15.68
N VAL A 74 3.98 -13.43 -15.87
CA VAL A 74 4.89 -14.47 -15.37
C VAL A 74 5.91 -13.94 -14.35
N ARG A 75 5.95 -12.62 -14.15
CA ARG A 75 6.86 -11.97 -13.19
C ARG A 75 6.25 -10.70 -12.65
N TYR A 76 6.37 -10.51 -11.33
CA TYR A 76 6.19 -9.23 -10.67
C TYR A 76 7.51 -8.75 -10.08
N THR A 77 7.70 -7.44 -10.08
CA THR A 77 8.83 -6.78 -9.44
C THR A 77 8.28 -5.81 -8.41
N TYR A 78 8.74 -5.88 -7.18
CA TYR A 78 8.45 -4.93 -6.11
C TYR A 78 9.75 -4.20 -5.75
N LEU A 79 9.67 -2.89 -5.60
CA LEU A 79 10.84 -2.01 -5.53
C LEU A 79 10.72 -1.10 -4.31
N CYS A 80 11.84 -0.57 -3.83
CA CYS A 80 11.80 0.58 -2.93
C CYS A 80 11.13 1.80 -3.59
N ASN A 81 10.41 2.62 -2.82
CA ASN A 81 9.82 3.88 -3.29
C ASN A 81 10.85 4.87 -3.81
N ARG A 82 12.11 4.77 -3.34
CA ARG A 82 13.25 5.57 -3.81
C ARG A 82 14.05 4.93 -4.95
N GLU A 83 13.55 3.82 -5.53
CA GLU A 83 14.22 3.14 -6.65
C GLU A 83 14.38 4.06 -7.87
N GLY A 84 15.51 3.88 -8.55
CA GLY A 84 15.79 4.48 -9.84
C GLY A 84 15.92 6.00 -9.77
N PHE A 85 15.80 6.67 -10.92
CA PHE A 85 15.85 8.12 -11.02
C PHE A 85 14.59 8.65 -11.69
N ARG A 86 14.22 9.89 -11.38
CA ARG A 86 13.14 10.56 -12.11
C ARG A 86 13.68 10.93 -13.49
N ASP A 87 12.93 10.58 -14.53
CA ASP A 87 13.30 10.90 -15.92
C ASP A 87 13.42 12.42 -16.09
N ARG A 88 14.48 12.84 -16.78
CA ARG A 88 14.86 14.24 -17.01
C ARG A 88 13.76 15.05 -17.66
N LYS A 89 12.94 14.45 -18.53
CA LYS A 89 11.79 15.15 -19.11
C LYS A 89 10.85 15.71 -18.04
N TRP A 90 10.68 15.00 -16.93
CA TRP A 90 9.85 15.43 -15.81
C TRP A 90 10.55 16.42 -14.89
N LEU A 91 11.85 16.70 -15.09
CA LEU A 91 12.64 17.73 -14.41
C LEU A 91 12.70 19.03 -15.22
N GLU A 92 12.62 18.94 -16.55
CA GLU A 92 12.88 20.07 -17.44
C GLU A 92 11.64 20.61 -18.18
N MET A 93 10.42 20.10 -17.94
CA MET A 93 9.21 20.72 -18.52
C MET A 93 9.12 22.20 -18.12
N GLN A 94 9.10 23.08 -19.12
CA GLN A 94 9.02 24.53 -18.95
C GLN A 94 7.57 25.00 -18.68
N ASP A 95 6.57 24.39 -19.33
CA ASP A 95 5.16 24.82 -19.27
C ASP A 95 4.36 24.24 -18.10
N ARG A 96 4.92 24.24 -16.88
CA ARG A 96 4.23 23.65 -15.72
C ARG A 96 3.25 24.62 -15.07
N LYS A 97 2.03 24.13 -14.83
CA LYS A 97 1.01 24.82 -14.04
C LYS A 97 1.21 24.71 -12.51
N ARG A 98 2.05 23.78 -12.05
CA ARG A 98 2.30 23.51 -10.63
C ARG A 98 3.79 23.32 -10.37
N GLU A 99 4.20 23.66 -9.16
CA GLU A 99 5.57 23.45 -8.70
C GLU A 99 6.02 22.00 -8.79
N HIS A 100 7.33 21.85 -8.81
CA HIS A 100 8.00 20.57 -8.85
C HIS A 100 7.78 19.78 -7.55
N LYS A 101 7.22 18.58 -7.65
CA LYS A 101 7.30 17.63 -6.52
C LYS A 101 8.76 17.35 -6.20
N VAL A 102 9.10 17.32 -4.92
CA VAL A 102 10.43 16.93 -4.44
C VAL A 102 10.87 15.61 -5.11
N VAL A 103 12.14 15.55 -5.50
CA VAL A 103 12.74 14.34 -6.07
C VAL A 103 13.04 13.37 -4.93
N THR A 104 12.31 12.27 -4.89
CA THR A 104 12.44 11.25 -3.83
C THR A 104 13.24 10.03 -4.26
N ARG A 105 13.48 9.86 -5.56
CA ARG A 105 14.18 8.70 -6.13
C ARG A 105 15.68 8.99 -6.21
N CYS A 106 16.47 8.13 -5.57
CA CYS A 106 17.92 8.29 -5.38
C CYS A 106 18.74 7.13 -5.97
N GLY A 107 18.15 6.34 -6.87
CA GLY A 107 18.82 5.20 -7.48
C GLY A 107 18.88 3.97 -6.59
N CYS A 108 18.02 3.87 -5.56
CA CYS A 108 17.97 2.69 -4.71
C CYS A 108 17.77 1.43 -5.55
N GLN A 109 18.41 0.32 -5.17
CA GLN A 109 18.34 -0.95 -5.91
C GLN A 109 17.59 -2.05 -5.15
N ALA A 110 17.12 -1.77 -3.93
CA ALA A 110 16.36 -2.71 -3.13
C ALA A 110 15.09 -3.17 -3.88
N GLU A 111 14.96 -4.48 -4.05
CA GLU A 111 13.91 -5.11 -4.84
C GLU A 111 13.61 -6.54 -4.42
N MET A 112 12.37 -6.96 -4.66
CA MET A 112 11.94 -8.35 -4.64
C MET A 112 11.28 -8.70 -5.97
N LYS A 113 11.66 -9.82 -6.58
CA LYS A 113 11.08 -10.32 -7.83
C LYS A 113 10.51 -11.70 -7.63
N ILE A 114 9.22 -11.86 -7.94
CA ILE A 114 8.58 -13.17 -7.96
C ILE A 114 8.38 -13.65 -9.39
N LYS A 115 8.44 -14.97 -9.58
CA LYS A 115 8.12 -15.63 -10.85
C LYS A 115 7.12 -16.74 -10.60
N GLN A 116 6.27 -16.99 -11.60
CA GLN A 116 5.41 -18.16 -11.60
C GLN A 116 6.27 -19.43 -11.81
N LYS A 117 6.00 -20.48 -11.06
CA LYS A 117 6.57 -21.81 -11.32
C LYS A 117 5.98 -22.38 -12.61
N ALA A 118 6.76 -23.15 -13.37
CA ALA A 118 6.27 -23.78 -14.60
C ALA A 118 5.33 -24.95 -14.31
N GLU A 119 5.56 -25.66 -13.20
CA GLU A 119 4.90 -26.92 -12.85
C GLU A 119 3.66 -26.73 -11.97
N SER A 120 3.48 -25.53 -11.39
CA SER A 120 2.40 -25.21 -10.46
C SER A 120 1.96 -23.77 -10.63
N ASN A 121 0.75 -23.42 -10.21
CA ASN A 121 0.29 -22.02 -10.20
C ASN A 121 0.91 -21.15 -9.10
N ASN A 122 1.80 -21.71 -8.28
CA ASN A 122 2.50 -20.98 -7.23
C ASN A 122 3.57 -20.05 -7.78
N TRP A 123 3.91 -19.06 -6.95
CA TRP A 123 4.90 -18.03 -7.22
C TRP A 123 6.04 -18.16 -6.22
N TYR A 124 7.29 -17.98 -6.67
CA TYR A 124 8.46 -18.06 -5.80
C TYR A 124 9.30 -16.80 -5.92
N VAL A 125 10.06 -16.48 -4.87
CA VAL A 125 11.00 -15.36 -4.87
C VAL A 125 12.23 -15.72 -5.70
N SER A 126 12.34 -15.12 -6.88
CA SER A 126 13.43 -15.38 -7.83
C SER A 126 14.65 -14.48 -7.64
N ARG A 127 14.50 -13.34 -6.96
CA ARG A 127 15.57 -12.41 -6.62
C ARG A 127 15.13 -11.51 -5.49
N PHE A 128 16.04 -11.25 -4.57
CA PHE A 128 15.87 -10.36 -3.45
C PHE A 128 17.16 -9.56 -3.21
N VAL A 129 17.02 -8.24 -3.09
CA VAL A 129 18.09 -7.26 -2.84
C VAL A 129 17.59 -6.40 -1.68
N ASP A 130 18.29 -6.43 -0.55
CA ASP A 130 17.92 -5.68 0.67
C ASP A 130 18.76 -4.43 0.88
N GLU A 131 19.80 -4.24 0.07
CA GLU A 131 20.73 -3.14 0.23
C GLU A 131 20.10 -1.82 -0.22
N HIS A 132 20.04 -0.86 0.71
CA HIS A 132 19.57 0.50 0.47
C HIS A 132 20.74 1.48 0.41
N ASN A 133 20.64 2.47 -0.48
CA ASN A 133 21.61 3.56 -0.62
C ASN A 133 21.13 4.86 0.05
N HIS A 134 20.16 4.76 0.96
CA HIS A 134 19.58 5.86 1.69
C HIS A 134 19.13 5.36 3.07
N ASP A 135 18.96 6.29 4.00
CA ASP A 135 18.48 5.95 5.34
C ASP A 135 17.05 5.41 5.29
N LEU A 136 16.82 4.41 6.12
CA LEU A 136 15.51 3.84 6.41
C LEU A 136 14.87 4.63 7.55
N LEU A 137 13.55 4.75 7.53
CA LEU A 137 12.83 5.46 8.57
C LEU A 137 12.74 4.59 9.85
N PRO A 138 12.94 5.19 11.04
CA PRO A 138 12.58 4.56 12.30
C PRO A 138 11.11 4.13 12.32
N ALA A 139 10.80 3.01 12.97
CA ALA A 139 9.46 2.40 13.00
C ALA A 139 8.35 3.41 13.35
N LYS A 140 8.59 4.28 14.33
CA LYS A 140 7.65 5.34 14.75
C LYS A 140 7.24 6.33 13.65
N PHE A 141 8.05 6.44 12.60
CA PHE A 141 7.80 7.37 11.50
C PHE A 141 7.25 6.71 10.24
N VAL A 142 7.24 5.38 10.18
CA VAL A 142 6.86 4.64 8.97
C VAL A 142 5.38 4.86 8.62
N SER A 143 4.49 4.93 9.60
CA SER A 143 3.06 5.21 9.41
C SER A 143 2.82 6.54 8.68
N TYR A 144 3.73 7.52 8.82
CA TYR A 144 3.64 8.79 8.12
C TYR A 144 4.13 8.74 6.67
N LEU A 145 4.63 7.61 6.16
CA LEU A 145 4.92 7.48 4.73
C LEU A 145 3.61 7.54 3.93
N PRO A 146 3.54 8.29 2.82
CA PRO A 146 2.32 8.40 2.02
C PRO A 146 1.71 7.06 1.58
N ALA A 147 2.53 6.02 1.39
CA ALA A 147 2.06 4.69 1.01
C ALA A 147 1.29 3.97 2.14
N TYR A 148 1.51 4.36 3.40
CA TYR A 148 0.91 3.75 4.57
C TYR A 148 -0.13 4.63 5.26
N ARG A 149 -0.31 5.88 4.81
CA ARG A 149 -1.42 6.75 5.21
C ARG A 149 -2.71 6.24 4.55
N LYS A 150 -3.43 5.35 5.22
CA LYS A 150 -4.76 4.90 4.82
C LYS A 150 -5.80 5.68 5.61
N ILE A 151 -6.85 6.14 4.93
CA ILE A 151 -8.06 6.67 5.56
C ILE A 151 -8.90 5.44 5.91
N SER A 152 -9.36 5.32 7.15
CA SER A 152 -10.20 4.19 7.53
C SER A 152 -11.53 4.25 6.78
N ASP A 153 -12.19 3.11 6.63
CA ASP A 153 -13.49 3.04 5.96
C ASP A 153 -14.56 3.85 6.73
N VAL A 154 -14.43 3.89 8.06
CA VAL A 154 -15.23 4.73 8.95
C VAL A 154 -14.99 6.22 8.68
N ASP A 155 -13.72 6.66 8.64
CA ASP A 155 -13.38 8.05 8.35
C ASP A 155 -13.87 8.46 6.96
N ARG A 156 -13.77 7.56 5.98
CA ARG A 156 -14.29 7.78 4.62
C ARG A 156 -15.81 7.95 4.62
N ALA A 157 -16.55 7.07 5.29
CA ALA A 157 -18.01 7.17 5.39
C ALA A 157 -18.43 8.46 6.12
N HIS A 158 -17.72 8.83 7.18
CA HIS A 158 -17.94 10.09 7.89
C HIS A 158 -17.70 11.31 7.00
N MET A 159 -16.59 11.33 6.23
CA MET A 159 -16.29 12.36 5.23
C MET A 159 -17.42 12.53 4.21
N GLU A 160 -17.94 11.42 3.70
CA GLU A 160 -19.00 11.40 2.70
C GLU A 160 -20.32 11.95 3.27
N SER A 161 -20.67 11.56 4.50
CA SER A 161 -21.84 12.08 5.21
C SER A 161 -21.76 13.61 5.39
N LEU A 162 -20.62 14.13 5.89
CA LEU A 162 -20.43 15.58 6.07
C LEU A 162 -20.49 16.34 4.74
N ARG A 163 -19.97 15.75 3.66
CA ARG A 163 -20.05 16.33 2.32
C ARG A 163 -21.48 16.35 1.79
N GLN A 164 -22.28 15.32 2.05
CA GLN A 164 -23.68 15.23 1.60
C GLN A 164 -24.56 16.31 2.25
N VAL A 165 -24.26 16.70 3.49
CA VAL A 165 -24.94 17.82 4.18
C VAL A 165 -24.35 19.20 3.85
N GLY A 166 -23.46 19.28 2.86
CA GLY A 166 -22.95 20.55 2.31
C GLY A 166 -21.82 21.19 3.12
N ILE A 167 -21.18 20.47 4.04
CA ILE A 167 -20.00 21.00 4.75
C ILE A 167 -18.83 21.11 3.77
N SER A 168 -18.12 22.24 3.86
CA SER A 168 -16.99 22.50 2.99
C SER A 168 -15.84 21.52 3.28
N ILE A 169 -15.14 21.09 2.22
CA ILE A 169 -14.02 20.15 2.30
C ILE A 169 -12.97 20.55 3.36
N PRO A 170 -12.56 21.83 3.51
CA PRO A 170 -11.61 22.21 4.56
C PRO A 170 -12.12 21.90 5.98
N LYS A 171 -13.41 22.13 6.25
CA LYS A 171 -14.02 21.86 7.57
C LYS A 171 -14.17 20.36 7.83
N ILE A 172 -14.38 19.56 6.79
CA ILE A 172 -14.39 18.09 6.90
C ILE A 172 -13.01 17.58 7.34
N TYR A 173 -11.94 18.07 6.72
CA TYR A 173 -10.57 17.71 7.11
C TYR A 173 -10.23 18.17 8.54
N GLU A 174 -10.67 19.36 8.93
CA GLU A 174 -10.48 19.89 10.29
C GLU A 174 -11.18 19.02 11.34
N SER A 175 -12.43 18.59 11.07
CA SER A 175 -13.18 17.68 11.94
C SER A 175 -12.45 16.36 12.17
N ILE A 176 -11.91 15.76 11.11
CA ILE A 176 -11.21 14.47 11.20
C ILE A 176 -9.88 14.62 11.93
N ALA A 177 -9.14 15.69 11.66
CA ALA A 177 -7.88 15.96 12.36
C ALA A 177 -8.09 16.16 13.86
N ALA A 178 -9.19 16.82 14.26
CA ALA A 178 -9.57 17.00 15.65
C ALA A 178 -9.93 15.66 16.33
N GLN A 179 -10.64 14.77 15.63
CA GLN A 179 -11.00 13.43 16.14
C GLN A 179 -9.78 12.51 16.29
N ALA A 180 -8.80 12.61 15.39
CA ALA A 180 -7.57 11.82 15.42
C ALA A 180 -6.55 12.25 16.51
N GLY A 181 -6.87 13.27 17.32
CA GLY A 181 -6.02 13.74 18.42
C GLY A 181 -4.72 14.42 17.99
N VAL A 182 -4.59 14.82 16.71
CA VAL A 182 -3.38 15.50 16.19
C VAL A 182 -3.53 17.02 16.36
N LEU A 183 -3.66 17.46 17.61
CA LEU A 183 -3.54 18.87 17.99
C LEU A 183 -2.71 18.99 19.28
N THR A 184 -1.39 19.00 19.11
CA THR A 184 -0.41 19.86 19.81
C THR A 184 0.93 19.78 19.08
#